data_AF-A0A366DVY8-F1
#
_entry.id   AF-A0A366DVY8-F1
#
_cell.length_a   1.000
_cell.length_b   1.000
_cell.length_c   1.000
_cell.angle_alpha   90.00
_cell.angle_beta   90.00
_cell.angle_gamma   90.00
#
_symmetry.space_group_name_H-M   'P 1'
#
loop_
_entity.id
_entity.type
_entity.pdbx_description
1 polymer ?
#
loop_
_entity_poly.entity_id
_entity_poly.type
_entity_poly.pdbx_seq_one_letter_code
_entity_poly.pdbx_strand_id
1 'polypeptide(L)'
;MYEQIRRLEIAMIRRRTWTGGQHRSVLEHPDLREPARRLVWLGFDDRAEQGVSFRIADDGRPTDSAGRLVDIDAPHIAVAHPLQLAAELPCWLAEFSDHALCQPFPQLSREVHVLTERERASTSLDRFANHMVPTASLLRLREFGWRLGGSVDGVHDHLFRPVGGGLQVLLQLDDGIAAGEPIEEGEHVIEAVELGSAPPSPWWRRCGDTAFGVLDPIDASEVLRELATVFD
;
A
#
# COMPACT_ATOMS: atom_id res chain seq x y z
N MET A 1 0.32 -19.75 -7.13
CA MET A 1 0.62 -18.59 -8.00
C MET A 1 0.06 -17.28 -7.46
N TYR A 2 -1.27 -17.09 -7.34
CA TYR A 2 -1.89 -15.81 -6.93
C TYR A 2 -1.39 -15.29 -5.57
N GLU A 3 -1.27 -16.17 -4.57
CA GLU A 3 -0.77 -15.79 -3.24
C GLU A 3 0.67 -15.28 -3.26
N GLN A 4 1.55 -15.87 -4.07
CA GLN A 4 2.96 -15.44 -4.13
C GLN A 4 3.10 -14.06 -4.82
N ILE A 5 2.27 -13.79 -5.84
CA ILE A 5 2.18 -12.48 -6.48
C ILE A 5 1.70 -11.42 -5.47
N ARG A 6 0.64 -11.74 -4.72
CA ARG A 6 0.11 -10.86 -3.68
C ARG A 6 1.16 -10.55 -2.59
N ARG A 7 2.03 -11.51 -2.26
CA ARG A 7 3.15 -11.27 -1.34
C ARG A 7 4.19 -10.29 -1.88
N LEU A 8 4.43 -10.25 -3.20
CA LEU A 8 5.29 -9.26 -3.83
C LEU A 8 4.65 -7.87 -3.84
N GLU A 9 3.35 -7.78 -4.12
CA GLU A 9 2.61 -6.51 -4.04
C GLU A 9 2.60 -5.95 -2.61
N ILE A 10 2.30 -6.79 -1.61
CA ILE A 10 2.38 -6.39 -0.20
C ILE A 10 3.80 -5.97 0.18
N ALA A 11 4.82 -6.62 -0.37
CA ALA A 11 6.21 -6.27 -0.11
C ALA A 11 6.58 -4.91 -0.71
N MET A 12 6.07 -4.57 -1.89
CA MET A 12 6.20 -3.22 -2.47
C MET A 12 5.56 -2.17 -1.55
N ILE A 13 4.31 -2.36 -1.16
CA ILE A 13 3.56 -1.43 -0.30
C ILE A 13 4.27 -1.24 1.05
N ARG A 14 4.78 -2.32 1.64
CA ARG A 14 5.48 -2.29 2.94
C ARG A 14 6.94 -1.90 2.83
N ARG A 15 7.44 -1.58 1.63
CA ARG A 15 8.86 -1.27 1.37
C ARG A 15 9.79 -2.36 1.93
N ARG A 16 9.38 -3.63 1.85
CA ARG A 16 10.16 -4.75 2.38
C ARG A 16 11.45 -4.88 1.57
N THR A 17 12.59 -4.92 2.26
CA THR A 17 13.88 -5.18 1.65
C THR A 17 14.30 -6.65 1.78
N TRP A 18 15.12 -7.08 0.83
CA TRP A 18 15.79 -8.37 0.79
C TRP A 18 17.28 -8.15 0.60
N THR A 19 18.10 -9.09 1.08
CA THR A 19 19.51 -9.13 0.69
C THR A 19 19.64 -9.58 -0.76
N GLY A 20 20.79 -9.32 -1.40
CA GLY A 20 21.06 -9.80 -2.76
C GLY A 20 20.88 -11.32 -2.93
N GLY A 21 21.26 -12.11 -1.90
CA GLY A 21 21.04 -13.57 -1.89
C GLY A 21 19.56 -13.96 -1.85
N GLN A 22 18.76 -13.28 -1.02
CA GLN A 22 17.31 -13.51 -0.94
C GLN A 22 16.59 -13.11 -2.23
N HIS A 23 16.98 -11.98 -2.83
CA HIS A 23 16.46 -11.55 -4.13
C HIS A 23 16.77 -12.58 -5.22
N ARG A 24 18.00 -13.13 -5.24
CA ARG A 24 18.37 -14.22 -6.15
C ARG A 24 17.47 -15.44 -5.97
N SER A 25 17.19 -15.83 -4.72
CA SER A 25 16.25 -16.93 -4.43
C SER A 25 14.83 -16.66 -4.96
N VAL A 26 14.37 -15.40 -4.96
CA VAL A 26 13.09 -15.02 -5.59
C VAL A 26 13.14 -15.24 -7.11
N LEU A 27 14.23 -14.83 -7.76
CA LEU A 27 14.42 -15.01 -9.22
C LEU A 27 14.62 -16.47 -9.63
N GLU A 28 15.14 -17.31 -8.74
CA GLU A 28 15.34 -18.73 -9.00
C GLU A 28 14.08 -19.57 -8.72
N HIS A 29 13.14 -19.05 -7.93
CA HIS A 29 11.94 -19.77 -7.52
C HIS A 29 10.96 -20.02 -8.70
N PRO A 30 10.48 -21.26 -8.91
CA PRO A 30 9.65 -21.62 -10.08
C PRO A 30 8.42 -20.73 -10.30
N ASP A 31 7.65 -20.45 -9.24
CA ASP A 31 6.43 -19.64 -9.34
C ASP A 31 6.67 -18.13 -9.37
N LEU A 32 7.85 -17.68 -8.99
CA LEU A 32 8.16 -16.26 -8.77
C LEU A 32 9.10 -15.68 -9.80
N ARG A 33 9.90 -16.51 -10.48
CA ARG A 33 10.85 -16.09 -11.52
C ARG A 33 10.21 -15.17 -12.55
N GLU A 34 9.20 -15.65 -13.26
CA GLU A 34 8.57 -14.88 -14.35
C GLU A 34 7.81 -13.64 -13.87
N PRO A 35 7.04 -13.68 -12.75
CA PRO A 35 6.51 -12.47 -12.16
C PRO A 35 7.60 -11.46 -11.74
N ALA A 36 8.65 -11.91 -11.06
CA ALA A 36 9.70 -11.06 -10.52
C ALA A 36 10.51 -10.33 -11.61
N ARG A 37 10.73 -10.96 -12.76
CA ARG A 37 11.40 -10.33 -13.92
C ARG A 37 10.60 -9.19 -14.55
N ARG A 38 9.26 -9.25 -14.41
CA ARG A 38 8.31 -8.24 -14.90
C ARG A 38 7.98 -7.18 -13.84
N LEU A 39 8.84 -7.04 -12.84
CA LEU A 39 8.79 -5.98 -11.85
C LEU A 39 10.03 -5.10 -11.96
N VAL A 40 9.85 -3.84 -11.57
CA VAL A 40 10.96 -2.92 -11.31
C VAL A 40 11.39 -3.06 -9.85
N TRP A 41 12.69 -3.12 -9.62
CA TRP A 41 13.33 -3.26 -8.33
C TRP A 41 14.15 -2.02 -8.03
N LEU A 42 14.42 -1.79 -6.74
CA LEU A 42 15.30 -0.74 -6.25
C LEU A 42 16.44 -1.39 -5.50
N GLY A 43 17.68 -1.00 -5.82
CA GLY A 43 18.86 -1.26 -5.01
C GLY A 43 19.11 -0.09 -4.07
N PHE A 44 19.36 -0.38 -2.79
CA PHE A 44 19.76 0.59 -1.78
C PHE A 44 21.15 0.27 -1.28
N ASP A 45 21.91 1.31 -0.94
CA ASP A 45 23.20 1.17 -0.28
C ASP A 45 23.06 0.89 1.23
N ASP A 46 24.19 0.75 1.94
CA ASP A 46 24.22 0.51 3.39
C ASP A 46 23.64 1.67 4.22
N ARG A 47 23.45 2.85 3.61
CA ARG A 47 22.83 4.03 4.24
C ARG A 47 21.32 4.10 3.98
N ALA A 48 20.76 3.09 3.32
CA ALA A 48 19.38 3.05 2.84
C ALA A 48 19.04 4.16 1.83
N GLU A 49 20.05 4.73 1.17
CA GLU A 49 19.84 5.64 0.05
C GLU A 49 19.58 4.82 -1.22
N GLN A 50 18.58 5.23 -2.00
CA GLN A 50 18.23 4.57 -3.25
C GLN A 50 19.34 4.79 -4.27
N GLY A 51 20.04 3.72 -4.63
CA GLY A 51 21.17 3.76 -5.56
C GLY A 51 20.76 3.61 -7.03
N VAL A 52 19.86 2.66 -7.33
CA VAL A 52 19.50 2.33 -8.72
C VAL A 52 18.15 1.66 -8.81
N SER A 53 17.37 2.00 -9.85
CA SER A 53 16.18 1.23 -10.25
C SER A 53 16.51 0.29 -11.41
N PHE A 54 15.99 -0.94 -11.39
CA PHE A 54 16.34 -1.94 -12.40
C PHE A 54 15.25 -3.01 -12.62
N ARG A 55 15.28 -3.69 -13.77
CA ARG A 55 14.54 -4.94 -14.04
C ARG A 55 15.50 -6.05 -14.46
N ILE A 56 15.04 -7.30 -14.41
CA ILE A 56 15.83 -8.44 -14.91
C ILE A 56 15.37 -8.77 -16.34
N ALA A 57 16.23 -8.52 -17.34
CA ALA A 57 15.98 -8.80 -18.75
C ALA A 57 15.92 -10.31 -19.02
N ASP A 58 15.50 -10.73 -20.23
CA ASP A 58 15.27 -12.14 -20.63
C ASP A 58 16.52 -13.04 -20.59
N ASP A 59 17.70 -12.44 -20.69
CA ASP A 59 18.98 -13.11 -20.53
C ASP A 59 19.46 -13.20 -19.07
N GLY A 60 18.66 -12.68 -18.13
CA GLY A 60 18.92 -12.72 -16.69
C GLY A 60 19.76 -11.55 -16.19
N ARG A 61 20.13 -10.60 -17.05
CA ARG A 61 20.96 -9.45 -16.67
C ARG A 61 20.11 -8.26 -16.20
N PRO A 62 20.56 -7.50 -15.20
CA PRO A 62 19.86 -6.29 -14.78
C PRO A 62 19.99 -5.18 -15.82
N THR A 63 18.90 -4.44 -16.03
CA THR A 63 18.84 -3.27 -16.92
C THR A 63 18.15 -2.10 -16.23
N ASP A 64 18.55 -0.87 -16.55
CA ASP A 64 17.92 0.37 -16.07
C ASP A 64 16.69 0.77 -16.90
N SER A 65 16.11 1.93 -16.57
CA SER A 65 14.94 2.50 -17.25
C SER A 65 15.18 2.90 -18.72
N ALA A 66 16.43 2.87 -19.19
CA ALA A 66 16.82 3.10 -20.58
C ALA A 66 17.27 1.79 -21.28
N GLY A 67 17.03 0.63 -20.67
CA GLY A 67 17.41 -0.68 -21.20
C GLY A 67 18.92 -0.95 -21.18
N ARG A 68 19.71 -0.13 -20.48
CA ARG A 68 21.17 -0.28 -20.40
C ARG A 68 21.52 -1.27 -19.31
N LEU A 69 22.53 -2.10 -19.56
CA LEU A 69 23.05 -3.02 -18.54
C LEU A 69 23.58 -2.24 -17.33
N VAL A 70 23.21 -2.71 -16.14
CA VAL A 70 23.68 -2.17 -14.87
C VAL A 70 24.14 -3.29 -13.96
N ASP A 71 25.21 -3.02 -13.21
CA ASP A 71 25.69 -3.91 -12.16
C ASP A 71 24.96 -3.60 -10.85
N ILE A 72 24.40 -4.64 -10.22
CA ILE A 72 23.65 -4.51 -8.97
C ILE A 72 24.47 -5.12 -7.84
N ASP A 73 25.24 -4.28 -7.16
CA ASP A 73 25.92 -4.58 -5.89
C ASP A 73 25.22 -3.84 -4.74
N ALA A 74 23.92 -4.12 -4.57
CA ALA A 74 23.10 -3.50 -3.55
C ALA A 74 22.96 -4.43 -2.33
N PRO A 75 23.33 -4.01 -1.11
CA PRO A 75 23.12 -4.78 0.11
C PRO A 75 21.63 -5.04 0.37
N HIS A 76 20.77 -4.13 -0.07
CA HIS A 76 19.32 -4.20 0.07
C HIS A 76 18.62 -3.98 -1.26
N ILE A 77 17.63 -4.81 -1.54
CA ILE A 77 16.80 -4.75 -2.75
C ILE A 77 15.34 -4.73 -2.32
N ALA A 78 14.49 -3.90 -2.94
CA ALA A 78 13.04 -3.91 -2.75
C ALA A 78 12.30 -3.85 -4.09
N VAL A 79 11.02 -4.22 -4.09
CA VAL A 79 10.14 -3.95 -5.25
C VAL A 79 9.83 -2.45 -5.26
N ALA A 80 10.04 -1.79 -6.40
CA ALA A 80 9.85 -0.35 -6.51
C ALA A 80 8.37 0.05 -6.40
N HIS A 81 8.06 1.02 -5.55
CA HIS A 81 6.79 1.73 -5.63
C HIS A 81 6.88 2.91 -6.62
N PRO A 82 5.83 3.30 -7.36
CA PRO A 82 5.88 4.43 -8.30
C PRO A 82 6.38 5.74 -7.70
N LEU A 83 6.00 6.04 -6.46
CA LEU A 83 6.51 7.21 -5.73
C LEU A 83 8.04 7.21 -5.55
N GLN A 84 8.68 6.03 -5.50
CA GLN A 84 10.14 5.91 -5.39
C GLN A 84 10.84 6.01 -6.75
N LEU A 85 10.14 5.67 -7.84
CA LEU A 85 10.64 5.85 -9.20
C LEU A 85 10.59 7.32 -9.61
N ALA A 86 9.61 8.08 -9.13
CA ALA A 86 9.49 9.53 -9.32
C ALA A 86 9.74 9.94 -10.79
N ALA A 87 10.85 10.64 -11.06
CA ALA A 87 11.20 11.12 -12.39
C ALA A 87 11.52 10.00 -13.41
N GLU A 88 11.88 8.79 -12.95
CA GLU A 88 12.14 7.63 -13.82
C GLU A 88 10.87 6.90 -14.24
N LEU A 89 9.72 7.15 -13.58
CA LEU A 89 8.48 6.42 -13.85
C LEU A 89 8.05 6.46 -15.33
N PRO A 90 8.10 7.60 -16.05
CA PRO A 90 7.77 7.64 -17.48
C PRO A 90 8.70 6.78 -18.35
N CYS A 91 10.00 6.72 -18.02
CA CYS A 91 10.96 5.89 -18.73
C CYS A 91 10.67 4.40 -18.52
N TRP A 92 10.36 4.01 -17.28
CA TRP A 92 9.95 2.64 -16.98
C TRP A 92 8.65 2.24 -17.68
N LEU A 93 7.65 3.13 -17.73
CA LEU A 93 6.41 2.88 -18.48
C LEU A 93 6.69 2.67 -19.97
N ALA A 94 7.55 3.49 -20.57
CA ALA A 94 7.95 3.33 -21.97
C ALA A 94 8.69 2.00 -22.20
N GLU A 95 9.69 1.68 -21.37
CA GLU A 95 10.46 0.43 -21.46
C GLU A 95 9.57 -0.81 -21.38
N PHE A 96 8.58 -0.83 -20.48
CA PHE A 96 7.62 -1.92 -20.37
C PHE A 96 6.68 -2.00 -21.58
N SER A 97 6.26 -0.85 -22.12
CA SER A 97 5.40 -0.81 -23.30
C SER A 97 6.13 -1.26 -24.57
N ASP A 98 7.37 -0.81 -24.78
CA ASP A 98 8.20 -1.13 -25.94
C ASP A 98 8.51 -2.63 -26.02
N HIS A 99 8.61 -3.28 -24.86
CA HIS A 99 8.84 -4.73 -24.75
C HIS A 99 7.57 -5.56 -24.53
N ALA A 100 6.38 -4.93 -24.61
CA ALA A 100 5.08 -5.58 -24.38
C ALA A 100 5.00 -6.39 -23.06
N LEU A 101 5.60 -5.86 -22.00
CA LEU A 101 5.70 -6.53 -20.70
C LEU A 101 4.44 -6.27 -19.85
N CYS A 102 3.69 -7.33 -19.54
CA CYS A 102 2.56 -7.25 -18.61
C CYS A 102 3.03 -7.50 -17.17
N GLN A 103 2.81 -6.53 -16.28
CA GLN A 103 3.15 -6.66 -14.86
C GLN A 103 2.21 -7.62 -14.12
N PRO A 104 2.70 -8.37 -13.12
CA PRO A 104 1.88 -9.34 -12.38
C PRO A 104 0.84 -8.68 -11.45
N PHE A 105 1.01 -7.39 -11.17
CA PHE A 105 0.05 -6.50 -10.52
C PHE A 105 0.31 -5.06 -11.00
N PRO A 106 -0.60 -4.10 -10.77
CA PRO A 106 -0.39 -2.70 -11.14
C PRO A 106 0.74 -2.09 -10.29
N GLN A 107 1.99 -2.26 -10.72
CA GLN A 107 3.16 -1.64 -10.09
C GLN A 107 3.35 -0.24 -10.67
N LEU A 108 3.73 -0.11 -11.94
CA LEU A 108 4.02 1.19 -12.57
C LEU A 108 2.76 2.02 -12.81
N SER A 109 1.65 1.37 -13.12
CA SER A 109 0.35 2.00 -13.30
C SER A 109 -0.44 2.12 -11.98
N ARG A 110 0.19 1.89 -10.83
CA ARG A 110 -0.47 2.04 -9.54
C ARG A 110 -0.90 3.48 -9.34
N GLU A 111 -2.14 3.69 -8.97
CA GLU A 111 -2.65 5.01 -8.65
C GLU A 111 -1.93 5.60 -7.44
N VAL A 112 -1.39 6.80 -7.61
CA VAL A 112 -0.69 7.53 -6.57
C VAL A 112 -1.60 8.65 -6.09
N HIS A 113 -1.96 8.62 -4.81
CA HIS A 113 -2.75 9.66 -4.17
C HIS A 113 -1.85 10.48 -3.24
N VAL A 114 -2.04 11.79 -3.25
CA VAL A 114 -1.25 12.71 -2.45
C VAL A 114 -2.16 13.44 -1.47
N LEU A 115 -1.71 13.58 -0.23
CA LEU A 115 -2.35 14.44 0.76
C LEU A 115 -2.21 15.90 0.32
N THR A 116 -3.29 16.64 0.31
CA THR A 116 -3.25 18.11 0.22
C THR A 116 -2.54 18.70 1.43
N GLU A 117 -2.05 19.93 1.33
CA GLU A 117 -1.37 20.60 2.47
C GLU A 117 -2.29 20.70 3.70
N ARG A 118 -3.59 20.93 3.46
CA ARG A 118 -4.60 20.95 4.52
C ARG A 118 -4.73 19.59 5.21
N GLU A 119 -4.78 18.49 4.44
CA GLU A 119 -4.85 17.14 5.00
C GLU A 119 -3.56 16.77 5.72
N ARG A 120 -2.39 17.19 5.22
CA ARG A 120 -1.11 17.00 5.90
C ARG A 120 -1.07 17.65 7.29
N ALA A 121 -1.70 18.82 7.43
CA ALA A 121 -1.79 19.53 8.71
C ALA A 121 -2.96 19.07 9.60
N SER A 122 -3.86 18.23 9.08
CA SER A 122 -5.06 17.76 9.77
C SER A 122 -4.85 16.40 10.43
N THR A 123 -5.59 16.14 11.51
CA THR A 123 -5.70 14.81 12.13
C THR A 123 -6.85 13.98 11.54
N SER A 124 -7.63 14.57 10.63
CA SER A 124 -8.75 13.95 9.92
C SER A 124 -8.68 14.14 8.39
N LEU A 125 -9.30 13.21 7.64
CA LEU A 125 -9.49 13.29 6.20
C LEU A 125 -10.96 13.54 5.86
N ASP A 126 -11.38 14.81 5.90
CA ASP A 126 -12.79 15.20 5.75
C ASP A 126 -13.40 14.78 4.39
N ARG A 127 -12.58 14.55 3.36
CA ARG A 127 -13.05 14.14 2.04
C ARG A 127 -13.69 12.75 2.00
N PHE A 128 -13.53 11.96 3.06
CA PHE A 128 -14.11 10.64 3.20
C PHE A 128 -15.18 10.57 4.29
N ALA A 129 -15.36 11.66 5.05
CA ALA A 129 -16.32 11.74 6.14
C ALA A 129 -17.71 12.14 5.63
N ASN A 130 -18.75 11.80 6.39
CA ASN A 130 -20.16 12.11 6.13
C ASN A 130 -20.71 11.52 4.82
N HIS A 131 -20.15 10.38 4.39
CA HIS A 131 -20.66 9.63 3.26
C HIS A 131 -21.27 8.32 3.72
N MET A 132 -22.45 8.02 3.19
CA MET A 132 -23.12 6.73 3.36
C MET A 132 -22.58 5.73 2.34
N VAL A 133 -22.13 4.57 2.82
CA VAL A 133 -21.47 3.55 2.00
C VAL A 133 -21.98 2.15 2.33
N PRO A 134 -22.02 1.21 1.36
CA PRO A 134 -22.46 -0.15 1.63
C PRO A 134 -21.53 -0.90 2.59
N THR A 135 -22.11 -1.76 3.45
CA THR A 135 -21.34 -2.65 4.34
C THR A 135 -20.35 -3.50 3.56
N ALA A 136 -20.72 -3.97 2.36
CA ALA A 136 -19.84 -4.75 1.50
C ALA A 136 -18.58 -3.99 1.08
N SER A 137 -18.69 -2.69 0.78
CA SER A 137 -17.55 -1.83 0.42
C SER A 137 -16.61 -1.63 1.61
N LEU A 138 -17.15 -1.44 2.82
CA LEU A 138 -16.35 -1.38 4.06
C LEU A 138 -15.63 -2.71 4.32
N LEU A 139 -16.30 -3.84 4.17
CA LEU A 139 -15.70 -5.16 4.40
C LEU A 139 -14.63 -5.51 3.37
N ARG A 140 -14.72 -5.00 2.13
CA ARG A 140 -13.68 -5.14 1.10
C ARG A 140 -12.33 -4.58 1.55
N LEU A 141 -12.32 -3.56 2.41
CA LEU A 141 -11.09 -2.99 2.96
C LEU A 141 -10.20 -4.02 3.68
N ARG A 142 -10.78 -5.14 4.17
CA ARG A 142 -10.02 -6.25 4.75
C ARG A 142 -9.01 -6.86 3.76
N GLU A 143 -9.29 -6.80 2.47
CA GLU A 143 -8.35 -7.22 1.41
C GLU A 143 -7.09 -6.35 1.35
N PHE A 144 -7.15 -5.14 1.90
CA PHE A 144 -6.00 -4.21 2.01
C PHE A 144 -5.38 -4.18 3.41
N GLY A 145 -5.83 -5.07 4.30
CA GLY A 145 -5.27 -5.21 5.65
C GLY A 145 -5.96 -4.35 6.72
N TRP A 146 -7.08 -3.70 6.39
CA TRP A 146 -7.98 -3.14 7.39
C TRP A 146 -8.61 -4.24 8.24
N ARG A 147 -8.96 -3.89 9.48
CA ARG A 147 -9.54 -4.80 10.46
C ARG A 147 -10.75 -4.14 11.10
N LEU A 148 -11.78 -4.92 11.42
CA LEU A 148 -12.83 -4.41 12.30
C LEU A 148 -12.26 -4.20 13.70
N GLY A 149 -12.68 -3.12 14.34
CA GLY A 149 -12.49 -2.91 15.77
C GLY A 149 -13.11 -4.03 16.60
N GLY A 150 -12.70 -4.12 17.86
CA GLY A 150 -13.42 -4.97 18.82
C GLY A 150 -14.87 -4.52 18.94
N SER A 151 -15.82 -5.45 18.93
CA SER A 151 -17.23 -5.12 19.08
C SER A 151 -17.53 -4.65 20.50
N VAL A 152 -18.30 -3.58 20.62
CA VAL A 152 -18.89 -3.10 21.88
C VAL A 152 -20.40 -3.29 21.77
N ASP A 153 -21.00 -3.99 22.73
CA ASP A 153 -22.43 -4.31 22.73
C ASP A 153 -22.94 -4.96 21.43
N GLY A 154 -22.10 -5.76 20.77
CA GLY A 154 -22.43 -6.46 19.54
C GLY A 154 -22.25 -5.63 18.26
N VAL A 155 -21.61 -4.47 18.33
CA VAL A 155 -21.42 -3.55 17.20
C VAL A 155 -19.94 -3.21 17.01
N HIS A 156 -19.47 -3.31 15.77
CA HIS A 156 -18.18 -2.81 15.32
C HIS A 156 -18.32 -1.36 14.86
N ASP A 157 -17.95 -0.43 15.73
CA ASP A 157 -18.07 1.02 15.53
C ASP A 157 -16.96 1.63 14.64
N HIS A 158 -15.95 0.85 14.24
CA HIS A 158 -14.88 1.31 13.37
C HIS A 158 -14.15 0.18 12.64
N LEU A 159 -13.44 0.57 11.58
CA LEU A 159 -12.34 -0.18 11.00
C LEU A 159 -11.01 0.52 11.30
N PHE A 160 -9.92 -0.23 11.32
CA PHE A 160 -8.58 0.34 11.46
C PHE A 160 -7.55 -0.32 10.55
N ARG A 161 -6.58 0.48 10.10
CA ARG A 161 -5.41 0.03 9.34
C ARG A 161 -4.12 0.46 10.03
N PRO A 162 -3.30 -0.49 10.53
CA PRO A 162 -1.97 -0.17 11.03
C PRO A 162 -1.09 0.46 9.95
N VAL A 163 -0.36 1.50 10.31
CA VAL A 163 0.65 2.17 9.46
C VAL A 163 1.98 2.26 10.22
N GLY A 164 3.04 2.75 9.58
CA GLY A 164 4.36 2.86 10.21
C GLY A 164 4.36 3.65 11.52
N GLY A 165 5.36 3.40 12.38
CA GLY A 165 5.56 4.21 13.60
C GLY A 165 4.60 3.91 14.76
N GLY A 166 3.92 2.77 14.76
CA GLY A 166 2.94 2.43 15.81
C GLY A 166 1.62 3.18 15.70
N LEU A 167 1.40 3.82 14.55
CA LEU A 167 0.18 4.55 14.22
C LEU A 167 -0.82 3.65 13.50
N GLN A 168 -2.06 4.11 13.40
CA GLN A 168 -3.13 3.48 12.65
C GLN A 168 -4.12 4.52 12.15
N VAL A 169 -4.68 4.26 10.96
CA VAL A 169 -5.80 5.03 10.42
C VAL A 169 -7.08 4.39 10.91
N LEU A 170 -7.98 5.20 11.48
CA LEU A 170 -9.29 4.82 11.97
C LEU A 170 -10.35 5.31 10.98
N LEU A 171 -11.25 4.43 10.57
CA LEU A 171 -12.47 4.75 9.83
C LEU A 171 -13.63 4.51 10.80
N GLN A 172 -14.19 5.58 11.33
CA GLN A 172 -15.27 5.57 12.30
C GLN A 172 -16.62 5.50 11.59
N LEU A 173 -17.56 4.74 12.16
CA LEU A 173 -18.92 4.57 11.65
C LEU A 173 -19.91 5.16 12.66
N ASP A 174 -20.96 5.80 12.17
CA ASP A 174 -21.96 6.47 13.02
C ASP A 174 -22.83 5.48 13.81
N ASP A 175 -23.31 4.42 13.16
CA ASP A 175 -24.15 3.37 13.75
C ASP A 175 -23.42 2.03 13.90
N GLY A 176 -22.30 1.86 13.20
CA GLY A 176 -21.44 0.69 13.25
C GLY A 176 -22.03 -0.57 12.59
N ILE A 177 -21.19 -1.58 12.41
CA ILE A 177 -21.57 -2.84 11.77
C ILE A 177 -21.93 -3.87 12.85
N ALA A 178 -23.13 -4.45 12.79
CA ALA A 178 -23.52 -5.53 13.70
C ALA A 178 -22.55 -6.72 13.60
N ALA A 179 -22.09 -7.23 14.74
CA ALA A 179 -21.13 -8.33 14.85
C ALA A 179 -21.73 -9.73 14.58
N GLY A 180 -22.95 -9.78 14.04
CA GLY A 180 -23.63 -11.01 13.68
C GLY A 180 -22.92 -11.74 12.54
N GLU A 181 -23.15 -13.06 12.43
CA GLU A 181 -22.70 -13.88 11.31
C GLU A 181 -23.92 -14.58 10.68
N PRO A 182 -24.21 -14.33 9.39
CA PRO A 182 -23.49 -13.43 8.49
C PRO A 182 -23.64 -11.96 8.94
N ILE A 183 -22.62 -11.14 8.65
CA ILE A 183 -22.74 -9.69 8.81
C ILE A 183 -23.89 -9.20 7.92
N GLU A 184 -24.81 -8.43 8.51
CA GLU A 184 -25.98 -7.94 7.80
C GLU A 184 -25.59 -6.97 6.68
N GLU A 185 -26.31 -7.06 5.55
CA GLU A 185 -26.19 -6.08 4.47
C GLU A 185 -26.88 -4.79 4.86
N GLY A 186 -26.29 -3.66 4.47
CA GLY A 186 -26.82 -2.34 4.78
C GLY A 186 -25.90 -1.24 4.25
N GLU A 187 -26.13 -0.03 4.74
CA GLU A 187 -25.30 1.14 4.49
C GLU A 187 -24.99 1.80 5.83
N HIS A 188 -23.79 2.36 5.95
CA HIS A 188 -23.30 3.02 7.16
C HIS A 188 -22.68 4.37 6.79
N VAL A 189 -22.78 5.37 7.66
CA VAL A 189 -22.10 6.64 7.44
C VAL A 189 -20.69 6.54 7.98
N ILE A 190 -19.71 6.91 7.16
CA ILE A 190 -18.35 7.15 7.63
C ILE A 190 -18.39 8.46 8.42
N GLU A 191 -18.41 8.40 9.75
CA GLU A 191 -18.44 9.59 10.60
C GLU A 191 -17.13 10.39 10.47
N ALA A 192 -16.00 9.69 10.56
CA ALA A 192 -14.68 10.30 10.48
C ALA A 192 -13.62 9.32 9.96
N VAL A 193 -12.58 9.88 9.33
CA VAL A 193 -11.35 9.16 9.03
C VAL A 193 -10.20 9.90 9.70
N GLU A 194 -9.51 9.24 10.62
CA GLU A 194 -8.55 9.89 11.52
C GLU A 194 -7.24 9.09 11.62
N LEU A 195 -6.16 9.78 11.99
CA LEU A 195 -4.88 9.14 12.32
C LEU A 195 -4.62 9.22 13.82
N GLY A 196 -4.24 8.10 14.42
CA GLY A 196 -3.81 8.09 15.82
C GLY A 196 -2.91 6.93 16.19
N SER A 197 -2.45 6.96 17.44
CA SER A 197 -1.60 5.90 18.00
C SER A 197 -2.38 4.59 18.24
N ALA A 198 -1.68 3.45 18.19
CA ALA A 198 -2.22 2.15 18.60
C ALA A 198 -1.88 1.83 20.08
N PRO A 199 -2.76 1.11 20.82
CA PRO A 199 -4.12 0.71 20.45
C PRO A 199 -5.07 1.92 20.36
N PRO A 200 -6.22 1.81 19.66
CA PRO A 200 -7.12 2.94 19.52
C PRO A 200 -7.62 3.39 20.88
N SER A 201 -7.76 4.71 21.04
CA SER A 201 -8.48 5.28 22.17
C SER A 201 -9.87 4.65 22.27
N PRO A 202 -10.44 4.54 23.48
CA PRO A 202 -11.82 4.13 23.64
C PRO A 202 -12.74 5.05 22.83
N TRP A 203 -13.89 4.53 22.38
CA TRP A 203 -14.78 5.23 21.44
C TRP A 203 -15.15 6.66 21.88
N TRP A 204 -15.35 6.92 23.18
CA TRP A 204 -15.62 8.26 23.74
C TRP A 204 -14.43 9.25 23.73
N ARG A 205 -13.26 8.83 23.24
CA ARG A 205 -12.02 9.62 23.09
C ARG A 205 -11.33 9.37 21.75
N ARG A 206 -12.00 8.75 20.78
CA ARG A 206 -11.43 8.62 19.43
C ARG A 206 -11.55 9.96 18.71
N CYS A 207 -10.52 10.76 18.88
CA CYS A 207 -10.22 11.88 18.00
C CYS A 207 -8.79 11.66 17.52
N GLY A 208 -8.52 11.96 16.25
CA GLY A 208 -7.18 11.89 15.70
C GLY A 208 -6.25 12.78 16.52
N ASP A 209 -5.19 12.19 17.08
CA ASP A 209 -4.20 12.89 17.89
C ASP A 209 -2.93 13.24 17.10
N THR A 210 -2.87 12.79 15.84
CA THR A 210 -1.69 12.85 15.00
C THR A 210 -2.04 13.36 13.62
N ALA A 211 -1.28 14.34 13.11
CA ALA A 211 -1.51 14.89 11.78
C ALA A 211 -1.08 13.91 10.68
N PHE A 212 -1.85 13.77 9.60
CA PHE A 212 -1.55 12.83 8.51
C PHE A 212 -0.21 13.11 7.80
N GLY A 213 0.32 14.33 7.91
CA GLY A 213 1.60 14.71 7.33
C GLY A 213 2.81 13.94 7.86
N VAL A 214 2.68 13.23 8.99
CA VAL A 214 3.75 12.37 9.55
C VAL A 214 3.88 11.03 8.83
N LEU A 215 2.88 10.63 8.04
CA LEU A 215 2.91 9.35 7.33
C LEU A 215 3.97 9.38 6.23
N ASP A 216 4.61 8.23 6.03
CA ASP A 216 5.39 7.99 4.81
C ASP A 216 4.50 8.23 3.57
N PRO A 217 5.00 8.91 2.52
CA PRO A 217 4.20 9.21 1.33
C PRO A 217 3.54 7.99 0.69
N ILE A 218 4.19 6.81 0.74
CA ILE A 218 3.60 5.58 0.22
C ILE A 218 2.49 5.07 1.16
N ASP A 219 2.69 5.12 2.47
CA ASP A 219 1.63 4.74 3.42
C ASP A 219 0.40 5.63 3.27
N ALA A 220 0.60 6.94 3.12
CA ALA A 220 -0.47 7.89 2.82
C ALA A 220 -1.16 7.57 1.49
N SER A 221 -0.40 7.42 0.39
CA SER A 221 -0.96 7.08 -0.92
C SER A 221 -1.79 5.81 -0.89
N GLU A 222 -1.32 4.76 -0.22
CA GLU A 222 -2.03 3.49 -0.12
C GLU A 222 -3.30 3.61 0.71
N VAL A 223 -3.26 4.26 1.88
CA VAL A 223 -4.46 4.52 2.68
C VAL A 223 -5.51 5.27 1.86
N LEU A 224 -5.09 6.33 1.15
CA LEU A 224 -5.99 7.15 0.35
C LEU A 224 -6.60 6.37 -0.82
N ARG A 225 -5.79 5.54 -1.50
CA ARG A 225 -6.25 4.66 -2.59
C ARG A 225 -7.26 3.65 -2.09
N GLU A 226 -6.98 2.99 -0.97
CA GLU A 226 -7.85 1.98 -0.38
C GLU A 226 -9.19 2.60 0.06
N LEU A 227 -9.16 3.76 0.73
CA LEU A 227 -10.37 4.49 1.11
C LEU A 227 -11.21 4.93 -0.10
N ALA A 228 -10.57 5.31 -1.20
CA ALA A 228 -11.29 5.67 -2.42
C ALA A 228 -12.13 4.51 -2.97
N THR A 229 -11.65 3.26 -2.85
CA THR A 229 -12.40 2.06 -3.32
C THR A 229 -13.71 1.81 -2.60
N VAL A 230 -13.96 2.47 -1.47
CA VAL A 230 -15.23 2.35 -0.74
C VAL A 230 -16.37 3.04 -1.52
N PHE A 231 -16.04 3.97 -2.41
CA PHE A 231 -16.98 4.81 -3.16
C PHE A 231 -17.18 4.38 -4.63
N ASP A 232 -16.48 3.33 -5.07
CA ASP A 232 -16.61 2.72 -6.40
C ASP A 232 -17.74 1.68 -6.47
#